data_AF-A0A6B2GB35-F1
#
_entry.id   AF-A0A6B2GB35-F1
#
_cell.length_a   1.000
_cell.length_b   1.000
_cell.length_c   1.000
_cell.angle_alpha   90.00
_cell.angle_beta   90.00
_cell.angle_gamma   90.00
#
_symmetry.space_group_name_H-M   'P 1'
#
loop_
_entity.id
_entity.type
_entity.pdbx_description
1 polymer ?
#
loop_
_entity_poly.entity_id
_entity_poly.type
_entity_poly.pdbx_seq_one_letter_code
_entity_poly.pdbx_strand_id
1 'polypeptide(L)'
;KTYDGLIQQFSGNWWTIDEPESRAAFIWIVGELSDNLENSQDILKSFVASFFEENSEVQLQVLTAVVKLFLKKPAENQDLVQELLTLVTQKVDNPDIRDRGFIYWRLLSTDPAAAKEIILAPKPVISSESDNLNPNLLNELLLNLSSLSSVYHKLPKALVDGRVHLHDELKKTALSLKIDLESSCKRVDEKTSTIFDSGTQHDSSRYNK
;
A
#
# COMPACT_ATOMS: atom_id res chain seq x y z
N LYS A 1 -7.07 -25.73 20.92
CA LYS A 1 -6.19 -24.79 21.66
C LYS A 1 -4.70 -25.02 21.35
N THR A 2 -4.35 -25.31 20.08
CA THR A 2 -2.96 -25.70 19.73
C THR A 2 -2.23 -24.60 18.94
N TYR A 3 -2.94 -23.61 18.39
CA TYR A 3 -2.36 -22.53 17.59
C TYR A 3 -2.11 -21.25 18.38
N ASP A 4 -2.81 -21.02 19.50
CA ASP A 4 -2.68 -19.80 20.30
C ASP A 4 -1.25 -19.60 20.86
N GLY A 5 -0.58 -20.71 21.23
CA GLY A 5 0.81 -20.68 21.71
C GLY A 5 1.82 -20.32 20.61
N LEU A 6 1.58 -20.74 19.36
CA LEU A 6 2.42 -20.39 18.21
C LEU A 6 2.32 -18.89 17.91
N ILE A 7 1.14 -18.31 18.06
CA ILE A 7 0.90 -16.89 17.79
C ILE A 7 1.62 -16.03 18.83
N GLN A 8 1.61 -16.43 20.11
CA GLN A 8 2.39 -15.72 21.12
C GLN A 8 3.89 -15.78 20.85
N GLN A 9 4.43 -16.95 20.49
CA GLN A 9 5.84 -17.09 20.11
C GLN A 9 6.19 -16.25 18.86
N PHE A 10 5.31 -16.23 17.86
CA PHE A 10 5.49 -15.46 16.63
C PHE A 10 5.44 -13.95 16.90
N SER A 11 4.53 -13.50 17.76
CA SER A 11 4.45 -12.10 18.22
C SER A 11 5.66 -11.66 19.04
N GLY A 12 6.53 -12.60 19.44
CA GLY A 12 7.76 -12.29 20.14
C GLY A 12 8.88 -11.76 19.24
N ASN A 13 8.83 -11.98 17.92
CA ASN A 13 9.92 -11.69 16.97
C ASN A 13 9.46 -10.94 15.70
N TRP A 14 8.30 -10.27 15.73
CA TRP A 14 7.65 -9.67 14.56
C TRP A 14 8.49 -8.64 13.80
N TRP A 15 9.49 -8.02 14.44
CA TRP A 15 10.40 -7.08 13.80
C TRP A 15 11.32 -7.71 12.73
N THR A 16 11.41 -9.05 12.68
CA THR A 16 12.20 -9.76 11.65
C THR A 16 11.43 -9.98 10.33
N ILE A 17 10.16 -9.58 10.26
CA ILE A 17 9.33 -9.74 9.06
C ILE A 17 9.52 -8.53 8.16
N ASP A 18 10.27 -8.72 7.06
CA ASP A 18 10.60 -7.66 6.11
C ASP A 18 9.62 -7.59 4.91
N GLU A 19 9.01 -8.72 4.56
CA GLU A 19 8.13 -8.79 3.39
C GLU A 19 6.76 -8.13 3.67
N PRO A 20 6.28 -7.21 2.82
CA PRO A 20 5.06 -6.45 3.06
C PRO A 20 3.80 -7.33 3.14
N GLU A 21 3.71 -8.37 2.29
CA GLU A 21 2.61 -9.34 2.33
C GLU A 21 2.57 -10.07 3.69
N SER A 22 3.74 -10.53 4.16
CA SER A 22 3.88 -11.20 5.45
C SER A 22 3.57 -10.26 6.62
N ARG A 23 3.98 -8.99 6.56
CA ARG A 23 3.65 -7.96 7.57
C ARG A 23 2.15 -7.68 7.59
N ALA A 24 1.53 -7.51 6.43
CA ALA A 24 0.10 -7.27 6.30
C ALA A 24 -0.71 -8.45 6.88
N ALA A 25 -0.34 -9.69 6.55
CA ALA A 25 -0.95 -10.89 7.10
C ALA A 25 -0.79 -10.96 8.63
N PHE A 26 0.40 -10.65 9.15
CA PHE A 26 0.64 -10.61 10.59
C PHE A 26 -0.27 -9.60 11.30
N ILE A 27 -0.35 -8.36 10.80
CA ILE A 27 -1.18 -7.30 11.38
C ILE A 27 -2.66 -7.68 11.34
N TRP A 28 -3.10 -8.33 10.26
CA TRP A 28 -4.46 -8.86 10.18
C TRP A 28 -4.74 -9.87 11.30
N ILE A 29 -3.82 -10.80 11.56
CA ILE A 29 -3.93 -11.79 12.64
C ILE A 29 -3.98 -11.08 14.00
N VAL A 30 -3.10 -10.10 14.23
CA VAL A 30 -3.06 -9.32 15.47
C VAL A 30 -4.38 -8.59 15.71
N GLY A 31 -4.95 -7.96 14.68
CA GLY A 31 -6.24 -7.28 14.78
C GLY A 31 -7.42 -8.23 15.00
N GLU A 32 -7.39 -9.43 14.42
CA GLU A 32 -8.43 -10.45 14.60
C GLU A 32 -8.38 -11.07 16.01
N LEU A 33 -7.17 -11.32 16.53
CA LEU A 33 -6.94 -12.00 17.81
C LEU A 33 -6.57 -11.08 18.97
N SER A 34 -6.82 -9.78 18.83
CA SER A 34 -6.48 -8.75 19.82
C SER A 34 -7.10 -8.96 21.22
N ASP A 35 -8.12 -9.82 21.36
CA ASP A 35 -8.70 -10.19 22.65
C ASP A 35 -7.80 -11.15 23.43
N ASN A 36 -7.17 -12.10 22.73
CA ASN A 36 -6.34 -13.16 23.30
C ASN A 36 -4.86 -12.75 23.41
N LEU A 37 -4.46 -11.73 22.66
CA LEU A 37 -3.07 -11.28 22.56
C LEU A 37 -2.83 -10.04 23.43
N GLU A 38 -2.11 -10.21 24.54
CA GLU A 38 -1.84 -9.13 25.52
C GLU A 38 -0.99 -7.99 24.93
N ASN A 39 0.03 -8.32 24.13
CA ASN A 39 0.93 -7.35 23.49
C ASN A 39 0.37 -6.73 22.19
N SER A 40 -0.87 -7.03 21.80
CA SER A 40 -1.47 -6.54 20.55
C SER A 40 -1.48 -5.01 20.43
N GLN A 41 -1.75 -4.32 21.53
CA GLN A 41 -1.75 -2.86 21.58
C GLN A 41 -0.36 -2.28 21.29
N ASP A 42 0.69 -2.81 21.91
CA ASP A 42 2.05 -2.28 21.78
C ASP A 42 2.61 -2.52 20.37
N ILE A 43 2.30 -3.69 19.80
CA ILE A 43 2.63 -4.01 18.40
C ILE A 43 1.97 -2.98 17.47
N LEU A 44 0.65 -2.78 17.58
CA LEU A 44 -0.07 -1.85 16.70
C LEU A 44 0.36 -0.40 16.92
N LYS A 45 0.67 0.02 18.15
CA LYS A 45 1.25 1.34 18.43
C LYS A 45 2.56 1.56 17.67
N SER A 46 3.44 0.56 17.63
CA SER A 46 4.69 0.66 16.87
C SER A 46 4.43 0.85 15.37
N PHE A 47 3.47 0.15 14.79
CA PHE A 47 3.11 0.31 13.38
C PHE A 47 2.44 1.66 13.07
N VAL A 48 1.70 2.23 14.02
CA VAL A 48 1.16 3.60 13.87
C VAL A 48 2.28 4.63 13.90
N ALA A 49 3.29 4.45 14.75
CA ALA A 49 4.44 5.35 14.82
C ALA A 49 5.27 5.35 13.51
N SER A 50 5.45 4.18 12.87
CA SER A 50 6.15 4.04 11.58
C SER A 50 5.23 4.04 10.36
N PHE A 51 3.98 4.52 10.48
CA PHE A 51 2.93 4.31 9.48
C PHE A 51 3.32 4.74 8.04
N PHE A 52 4.03 5.86 7.88
CA PHE A 52 4.45 6.38 6.57
C PHE A 52 5.61 5.60 5.93
N GLU A 53 6.36 4.83 6.73
CA GLU A 53 7.46 4.00 6.26
C GLU A 53 6.95 2.65 5.71
N GLU A 54 5.72 2.27 6.08
CA GLU A 54 5.10 1.01 5.66
C GLU A 54 4.50 1.08 4.25
N ASN A 55 4.39 -0.08 3.60
CA ASN A 55 3.70 -0.20 2.32
C ASN A 55 2.19 0.07 2.47
N SER A 56 1.56 0.60 1.41
CA SER A 56 0.11 0.82 1.34
C SER A 56 -0.75 -0.38 1.77
N GLU A 57 -0.36 -1.61 1.45
CA GLU A 57 -1.09 -2.81 1.89
C GLU A 57 -1.03 -2.98 3.42
N VAL A 58 0.13 -2.77 4.00
CA VAL A 58 0.36 -2.84 5.44
C VAL A 58 -0.41 -1.71 6.15
N GLN A 59 -0.37 -0.49 5.61
CA GLN A 59 -1.13 0.67 6.11
C GLN A 59 -2.64 0.39 6.18
N LEU A 60 -3.20 -0.26 5.14
CA LEU A 60 -4.60 -0.68 5.12
C LEU A 60 -4.92 -1.71 6.21
N GLN A 61 -4.02 -2.65 6.48
CA GLN A 61 -4.19 -3.61 7.56
C GLN A 61 -4.07 -2.95 8.93
N VAL A 62 -3.12 -2.03 9.13
CA VAL A 62 -2.97 -1.25 10.38
C VAL A 62 -4.24 -0.48 10.68
N LEU A 63 -4.79 0.22 9.67
CA LEU A 63 -6.05 0.95 9.80
C LEU A 63 -7.19 0.04 10.29
N THR A 64 -7.35 -1.12 9.64
CA THR A 64 -8.41 -2.06 10.00
C THR A 64 -8.18 -2.69 11.38
N ALA A 65 -6.94 -3.07 11.70
CA ALA A 65 -6.57 -3.74 12.94
C ALA A 65 -6.73 -2.82 14.17
N VAL A 66 -6.34 -1.56 14.08
CA VAL A 66 -6.51 -0.58 15.16
C VAL A 66 -7.98 -0.30 15.42
N VAL A 67 -8.80 -0.18 14.36
CA VAL A 67 -10.26 -0.02 14.53
C VAL A 67 -10.88 -1.25 15.22
N LYS A 68 -10.48 -2.46 14.85
CA LYS A 68 -10.92 -3.69 15.55
C LYS A 68 -10.48 -3.72 17.02
N LEU A 69 -9.22 -3.37 17.30
CA LEU A 69 -8.69 -3.29 18.66
C LEU A 69 -9.52 -2.33 19.52
N PHE A 70 -9.83 -1.14 18.97
CA PHE A 70 -10.69 -0.15 19.64
C PHE A 70 -12.10 -0.69 19.92
N LEU A 71 -12.76 -1.34 18.95
CA LEU A 71 -14.11 -1.89 19.12
C LEU A 71 -14.19 -3.02 20.16
N LYS A 72 -13.06 -3.67 20.43
CA LYS A 72 -12.94 -4.73 21.44
C LYS A 72 -12.56 -4.18 22.81
N LYS A 73 -11.59 -3.26 22.88
CA LYS A 73 -11.04 -2.65 24.11
C LYS A 73 -11.07 -1.11 24.01
N PRO A 74 -12.25 -0.46 24.06
CA PRO A 74 -12.38 0.96 23.76
C PRO A 74 -11.71 1.87 24.81
N ALA A 75 -11.70 1.47 26.09
CA ALA A 75 -11.18 2.29 27.18
C ALA A 75 -9.68 2.56 27.09
N GLU A 76 -8.91 1.62 26.54
CA GLU A 76 -7.43 1.69 26.48
C GLU A 76 -6.91 2.20 25.14
N ASN A 77 -7.74 2.15 24.08
CA ASN A 77 -7.31 2.34 22.69
C ASN A 77 -7.96 3.54 21.98
N GLN A 78 -8.67 4.38 22.73
CA GLN A 78 -9.31 5.57 22.18
C GLN A 78 -8.30 6.55 21.58
N ASP A 79 -7.20 6.82 22.28
CA ASP A 79 -6.18 7.76 21.79
C ASP A 79 -5.50 7.24 20.52
N LEU A 80 -5.21 5.94 20.48
CA LEU A 80 -4.56 5.29 19.34
C LEU A 80 -5.41 5.35 18.07
N VAL A 81 -6.72 5.08 18.16
CA VAL A 81 -7.60 5.16 17.00
C VAL A 81 -7.79 6.60 16.54
N GLN A 82 -7.85 7.57 17.46
CA GLN A 82 -7.95 8.99 17.10
C GLN A 82 -6.68 9.50 16.42
N GLU A 83 -5.51 9.13 16.92
CA GLU A 83 -4.21 9.45 16.32
C GLU A 83 -4.15 8.90 14.88
N LEU A 84 -4.43 7.61 14.71
CA LEU A 84 -4.38 6.96 13.40
C LEU A 84 -5.36 7.56 12.40
N LEU A 85 -6.62 7.78 12.81
CA LEU A 85 -7.62 8.36 11.92
C LEU A 85 -7.27 9.80 11.52
N THR A 86 -6.72 10.59 12.44
CA THR A 86 -6.22 11.94 12.15
C THR A 86 -5.06 11.89 11.16
N LEU A 87 -4.12 10.99 11.39
CA LEU A 87 -2.96 10.77 10.53
C LEU A 87 -3.39 10.36 9.11
N VAL A 88 -4.31 9.40 8.99
CA VAL A 88 -4.82 8.90 7.70
C VAL A 88 -5.64 9.95 6.95
N THR A 89 -6.48 10.72 7.63
CA THR A 89 -7.37 11.68 6.94
C THR A 89 -6.67 12.97 6.54
N GLN A 90 -5.59 13.37 7.23
CA GLN A 90 -4.93 14.66 6.99
C GLN A 90 -3.62 14.55 6.21
N LYS A 91 -2.87 13.46 6.37
CA LYS A 91 -1.48 13.36 5.90
C LYS A 91 -1.23 12.27 4.86
N VAL A 92 -2.19 11.36 4.62
CA VAL A 92 -2.02 10.28 3.65
C VAL A 92 -2.52 10.71 2.27
N ASP A 93 -1.66 10.57 1.27
CA ASP A 93 -1.96 10.92 -0.11
C ASP A 93 -2.74 9.83 -0.87
N ASN A 94 -2.62 8.57 -0.45
CA ASN A 94 -3.32 7.46 -1.10
C ASN A 94 -4.84 7.57 -0.87
N PRO A 95 -5.65 7.75 -1.93
CA PRO A 95 -7.08 7.95 -1.80
C PRO A 95 -7.83 6.74 -1.23
N ASP A 96 -7.41 5.50 -1.50
CA ASP A 96 -8.09 4.30 -0.97
C ASP A 96 -7.96 4.22 0.56
N ILE A 97 -6.76 4.50 1.08
CA ILE A 97 -6.49 4.49 2.52
C ILE A 97 -7.26 5.62 3.20
N ARG A 98 -7.22 6.83 2.62
CA ARG A 98 -7.92 8.00 3.14
C ARG A 98 -9.43 7.81 3.16
N ASP A 99 -10.00 7.25 2.09
CA ASP A 99 -11.44 7.02 1.98
C ASP A 99 -11.90 5.98 2.99
N ARG A 100 -11.17 4.87 3.16
CA ARG A 100 -11.43 3.91 4.24
C ARG A 100 -11.32 4.56 5.63
N GLY A 101 -10.34 5.44 5.83
CA GLY A 101 -10.19 6.23 7.05
C GLY A 101 -11.44 7.06 7.35
N PHE A 102 -11.98 7.78 6.36
CA PHE A 102 -13.23 8.53 6.52
C PHE A 102 -14.45 7.63 6.77
N ILE A 103 -14.54 6.47 6.12
CA ILE A 103 -15.62 5.50 6.37
C ILE A 103 -15.58 5.05 7.83
N TYR A 104 -14.41 4.65 8.34
CA TYR A 104 -14.27 4.26 9.74
C TYR A 104 -14.55 5.42 10.70
N TRP A 105 -14.04 6.61 10.41
CA TRP A 105 -14.30 7.81 11.23
C TRP A 105 -15.80 8.06 11.36
N ARG A 106 -16.52 8.11 10.24
CA ARG A 106 -17.96 8.36 10.21
C ARG A 106 -18.72 7.26 10.92
N LEU A 107 -18.36 6.00 10.69
CA LEU A 107 -19.04 4.86 11.31
C LEU A 107 -18.88 4.89 12.84
N LEU A 108 -17.66 5.08 13.33
CA LEU A 108 -17.36 5.17 14.76
C LEU A 108 -17.98 6.41 15.43
N SER A 109 -18.04 7.55 14.72
CA SER A 109 -18.62 8.78 15.25
C SER A 109 -20.15 8.80 15.23
N THR A 110 -20.78 7.99 14.37
CA THR A 110 -22.24 7.94 14.23
C THR A 110 -22.83 6.93 15.21
N ASP A 111 -22.35 5.69 15.19
CA ASP A 111 -22.85 4.62 16.05
C ASP A 111 -21.77 3.54 16.29
N PRO A 112 -21.08 3.58 17.45
CA PRO A 112 -20.11 2.56 17.82
C PRO A 112 -20.69 1.15 17.95
N ALA A 113 -21.97 1.00 18.28
CA ALA A 113 -22.60 -0.30 18.41
C ALA A 113 -22.82 -0.94 17.02
N ALA A 114 -23.37 -0.18 16.07
CA ALA A 114 -23.46 -0.63 14.68
C ALA A 114 -22.08 -0.88 14.06
N ALA A 115 -21.08 -0.05 14.38
CA ALA A 115 -19.71 -0.26 13.93
C ALA A 115 -19.17 -1.63 14.35
N LYS A 116 -19.45 -2.04 15.59
CA LYS A 116 -19.05 -3.34 16.12
C LYS A 116 -19.70 -4.50 15.36
N GLU A 117 -21.01 -4.42 15.12
CA GLU A 117 -21.75 -5.44 14.37
C GLU A 117 -21.26 -5.56 12.92
N ILE A 118 -20.91 -4.45 12.27
CA ILE A 118 -20.44 -4.44 10.87
C ILE A 118 -19.00 -4.95 10.76
N ILE A 119 -18.10 -4.44 11.60
CA ILE A 119 -16.66 -4.67 11.45
C ILE A 119 -16.24 -6.02 12.05
N LEU A 120 -16.87 -6.45 13.14
CA LEU A 120 -16.63 -7.73 13.79
C LEU A 120 -17.62 -8.82 13.37
N ALA A 121 -18.38 -8.58 12.29
CA ALA A 121 -19.30 -9.57 11.74
C ALA A 121 -18.58 -10.91 11.48
N PRO A 122 -19.24 -12.06 11.75
CA PRO A 122 -18.68 -13.36 11.44
C PRO A 122 -18.47 -13.47 9.92
N LYS A 123 -17.23 -13.76 9.53
CA LYS A 123 -16.86 -13.89 8.12
C LYS A 123 -17.30 -15.25 7.59
N PRO A 124 -17.82 -15.33 6.35
CA PRO A 124 -18.14 -16.61 5.74
C PRO A 124 -16.88 -17.45 5.57
N VAL A 125 -17.04 -18.77 5.62
CA VAL A 125 -15.94 -19.71 5.40
C VAL A 125 -15.49 -19.58 3.95
N ILE A 126 -14.19 -19.36 3.75
CA ILE A 126 -13.58 -19.28 2.43
C ILE A 126 -13.43 -20.71 1.89
N SER A 127 -14.03 -21.01 0.74
CA SER A 127 -13.76 -22.26 0.01
C SER A 127 -12.43 -22.14 -0.73
N SER A 128 -11.58 -23.16 -0.62
CA SER A 128 -10.33 -23.26 -1.37
C SER A 128 -10.62 -23.69 -2.82
N GLU A 129 -11.18 -22.79 -3.62
CA GLU A 129 -11.35 -22.99 -5.07
C GLU A 129 -10.07 -22.65 -5.86
N SER A 130 -8.97 -22.37 -5.17
CA SER A 130 -7.73 -21.80 -5.70
C SER A 130 -7.04 -22.63 -6.79
N ASP A 131 -7.33 -23.94 -6.87
CA ASP A 131 -6.74 -24.83 -7.87
C ASP A 131 -7.68 -25.15 -9.04
N ASN A 132 -8.92 -24.67 -9.01
CA ASN A 132 -9.89 -24.93 -10.07
C ASN A 132 -9.71 -23.93 -11.21
N LEU A 133 -9.34 -24.44 -12.38
CA LEU A 133 -9.37 -23.65 -13.61
C LEU A 133 -10.82 -23.27 -13.93
N ASN A 134 -11.01 -22.02 -14.39
CA ASN A 134 -12.31 -21.60 -14.89
C ASN A 134 -12.79 -22.61 -15.96
N PRO A 135 -14.02 -23.14 -15.87
CA PRO A 135 -14.46 -24.22 -16.75
C PRO A 135 -14.42 -23.85 -18.23
N ASN A 136 -14.63 -22.56 -18.57
CA ASN A 136 -14.52 -22.08 -19.94
C ASN A 136 -13.07 -22.09 -20.43
N LEU A 137 -12.13 -21.67 -19.58
CA LEU A 137 -10.70 -21.74 -19.89
C LEU A 137 -10.26 -23.20 -20.03
N LEU A 138 -10.71 -24.08 -19.13
CA LEU A 138 -10.41 -25.51 -19.17
C LEU A 138 -10.87 -26.14 -20.49
N ASN A 139 -12.10 -25.86 -20.93
CA ASN A 139 -12.62 -26.37 -22.20
C ASN A 139 -11.77 -25.93 -23.40
N GLU A 140 -11.35 -24.66 -23.43
CA GLU A 140 -10.47 -24.15 -24.49
C GLU A 140 -9.06 -24.76 -24.43
N LEU A 141 -8.53 -25.01 -23.24
CA LEU A 141 -7.24 -25.70 -23.06
C LEU A 141 -7.32 -27.17 -23.48
N LEU A 142 -8.45 -27.85 -23.23
CA LEU A 142 -8.69 -29.22 -23.67
C LEU A 142 -8.71 -29.32 -25.21
N LEU A 143 -9.27 -28.33 -25.90
CA LEU A 143 -9.22 -28.25 -27.37
C LEU A 143 -7.79 -28.02 -27.91
N ASN A 144 -6.89 -27.50 -27.07
CA ASN A 144 -5.53 -27.12 -27.43
C ASN A 144 -4.47 -27.94 -26.66
N LEU A 145 -4.81 -29.16 -26.22
CA LEU A 145 -3.99 -29.98 -25.32
C LEU A 145 -2.59 -30.31 -25.87
N SER A 146 -2.46 -30.41 -27.19
CA SER A 146 -1.18 -30.67 -27.88
C SER A 146 -0.39 -29.39 -28.21
N SER A 147 -0.74 -28.25 -27.65
CA SER A 147 -0.09 -26.96 -27.94
C SER A 147 0.57 -26.35 -26.69
N LEU A 148 1.42 -25.34 -26.91
CA LEU A 148 2.04 -24.55 -25.84
C LEU A 148 1.01 -23.91 -24.90
N SER A 149 -0.21 -23.65 -25.38
CA SER A 149 -1.29 -23.11 -24.54
C SER A 149 -1.64 -24.01 -23.37
N SER A 150 -1.64 -25.33 -23.58
CA SER A 150 -1.90 -26.30 -22.52
C SER A 150 -0.75 -26.40 -21.51
N VAL A 151 0.49 -26.13 -21.91
CA VAL A 151 1.65 -26.16 -21.01
C VAL A 151 1.71 -24.89 -20.15
N TYR A 152 1.39 -23.73 -20.74
CA TYR A 152 1.41 -22.45 -20.04
C TYR A 152 0.09 -22.11 -19.32
N HIS A 153 -0.92 -22.97 -19.42
CA HIS A 153 -2.29 -22.71 -18.93
C HIS A 153 -2.83 -21.34 -19.39
N LYS A 154 -2.51 -20.95 -20.62
CA LYS A 154 -2.86 -19.66 -21.23
C LYS A 154 -3.49 -19.87 -22.59
N LEU A 155 -4.54 -19.10 -22.89
CA LEU A 155 -5.17 -19.13 -24.20
C LEU A 155 -4.17 -18.78 -25.31
N PRO A 156 -4.31 -19.35 -26.52
CA PRO A 156 -3.43 -19.06 -27.66
C PRO A 156 -3.27 -17.56 -27.94
N LYS A 157 -4.37 -16.79 -27.80
CA LYS A 157 -4.38 -15.34 -27.97
C LYS A 157 -3.44 -14.61 -26.99
N ALA A 158 -3.39 -15.05 -25.73
CA ALA A 158 -2.56 -14.45 -24.69
C ALA A 158 -1.06 -14.69 -24.94
N LEU A 159 -0.69 -15.75 -25.66
CA LEU A 159 0.71 -16.03 -26.03
C LEU A 159 1.22 -15.10 -27.14
N VAL A 160 0.33 -14.59 -28.00
CA VAL A 160 0.69 -13.70 -29.12
C VAL A 160 0.76 -12.23 -28.67
N ASP A 161 -0.09 -11.83 -27.71
CA ASP A 161 -0.20 -10.44 -27.24
C ASP A 161 0.98 -9.96 -26.36
N GLY A 162 1.84 -10.87 -25.91
CA GLY A 162 3.07 -10.52 -25.17
C GLY A 162 4.04 -9.63 -25.97
N ARG A 163 3.94 -9.61 -27.31
CA ARG A 163 4.75 -8.73 -28.16
C ARG A 163 4.23 -7.28 -28.22
N VAL A 164 2.93 -7.08 -27.98
CA VAL A 164 2.30 -5.75 -28.02
C VAL A 164 2.61 -4.97 -26.74
N HIS A 165 2.59 -5.66 -25.59
CA HIS A 165 2.86 -5.05 -24.28
C HIS A 165 4.31 -4.54 -24.13
N LEU A 166 5.29 -5.28 -24.64
CA LEU A 166 6.70 -4.84 -24.64
C LEU A 166 6.90 -3.57 -25.48
N HIS A 167 6.21 -3.46 -26.61
CA HIS A 167 6.29 -2.29 -27.48
C HIS A 167 5.60 -1.06 -26.87
N ASP A 168 4.49 -1.26 -26.15
CA ASP A 168 3.80 -0.19 -25.43
C ASP A 168 4.55 0.26 -24.16
N GLU A 169 5.16 -0.65 -23.38
CA GLU A 169 6.03 -0.28 -22.26
C GLU A 169 7.30 0.46 -22.71
N LEU A 170 7.94 0.01 -23.79
CA LEU A 170 9.09 0.69 -24.38
C LEU A 170 8.71 2.07 -24.93
N LYS A 171 7.51 2.22 -25.50
CA LYS A 171 7.00 3.54 -25.91
C LYS A 171 6.71 4.44 -24.72
N LYS A 172 6.13 3.92 -23.65
CA LYS A 172 5.77 4.69 -22.46
C LYS A 172 7.01 5.16 -21.71
N THR A 173 8.02 4.30 -21.58
CA THR A 173 9.33 4.63 -21.01
C THR A 173 10.11 5.62 -21.89
N ALA A 174 10.11 5.43 -23.22
CA ALA A 174 10.72 6.38 -24.15
C ALA A 174 10.04 7.76 -24.12
N LEU A 175 8.71 7.82 -23.95
CA LEU A 175 7.97 9.07 -23.81
C LEU A 175 8.29 9.78 -22.50
N SER A 176 8.39 9.05 -21.39
CA SER A 176 8.79 9.60 -20.09
C SER A 176 10.19 10.20 -20.15
N LEU A 177 11.16 9.46 -20.71
CA LEU A 177 12.54 9.94 -20.87
C LEU A 177 12.62 11.19 -21.76
N LYS A 178 11.76 11.29 -22.77
CA LYS A 178 11.70 12.45 -23.66
C LYS A 178 11.18 13.70 -22.94
N ILE A 179 10.17 13.54 -22.08
CA ILE A 179 9.63 14.60 -21.23
C ILE A 179 10.68 15.05 -20.20
N ASP A 180 11.43 14.12 -19.62
CA ASP A 180 12.50 14.44 -18.67
C ASP A 180 13.67 15.19 -19.32
N LEU A 181 14.03 14.84 -20.56
CA LEU A 181 15.09 15.51 -21.33
C LEU A 181 14.69 16.93 -21.73
N GLU A 182 13.45 17.14 -22.18
CA GLU A 182 12.92 18.46 -22.50
C GLU A 182 12.82 19.36 -21.26
N SER A 183 12.47 18.77 -20.11
CA SER A 183 12.42 19.46 -18.82
C SER A 183 13.82 19.81 -18.28
N SER A 184 14.84 19.05 -18.65
CA SER A 184 16.24 19.34 -18.34
C SER A 184 16.82 20.44 -19.23
N CYS A 185 16.50 20.45 -20.53
CA CYS A 185 16.91 21.53 -21.44
C CYS A 185 16.37 22.89 -21.00
N LYS A 186 15.08 22.98 -20.64
CA LYS A 186 14.47 24.24 -20.17
C LYS A 186 15.13 24.80 -18.90
N ARG A 187 15.61 23.93 -18.00
CA ARG A 187 16.34 24.34 -16.78
C ARG A 187 17.77 24.80 -17.04
N VAL A 188 18.39 24.36 -18.13
CA VAL A 188 19.72 24.83 -18.53
C VAL A 188 19.60 26.24 -19.10
N ASP A 189 18.60 26.51 -19.94
CA ASP A 189 18.37 27.81 -20.57
C ASP A 189 18.07 28.94 -19.55
N GLU A 190 17.34 28.65 -18.47
CA GLU A 190 17.09 29.63 -17.38
C GLU A 190 18.36 29.94 -16.56
N LYS A 191 19.28 28.98 -16.43
CA LYS A 191 20.56 29.18 -15.70
C LYS A 191 21.60 29.91 -16.54
N THR A 192 21.62 29.74 -17.87
CA THR A 192 22.49 30.54 -18.75
C THR A 192 21.99 31.97 -18.93
N SER A 193 20.67 32.21 -18.86
CA SER A 193 20.11 33.57 -18.89
C SER A 193 20.45 34.41 -17.64
N THR A 194 20.63 33.78 -16.48
CA THR A 194 20.91 34.49 -15.21
C THR A 194 22.40 34.79 -15.00
N ILE A 195 23.30 34.02 -15.62
CA ILE A 195 24.76 34.23 -15.56
C ILE A 195 25.22 35.41 -16.44
N PHE A 196 24.48 35.75 -17.51
CA PHE A 196 24.87 36.83 -18.41
C PHE A 196 24.50 38.24 -17.89
N ASP A 197 23.66 38.35 -16.84
CA ASP A 197 23.14 39.64 -16.35
C ASP A 197 23.94 40.22 -15.15
N SER A 198 24.99 39.53 -14.68
CA SER A 198 25.80 39.93 -13.51
C SER A 198 27.20 40.47 -13.84
N GLY A 199 27.45 40.83 -15.11
CA GLY A 199 28.79 41.14 -15.62
C GLY A 199 29.00 42.53 -16.20
N THR A 200 28.48 43.64 -15.62
CA THR A 200 29.03 44.98 -15.91
C THR A 200 28.71 46.02 -14.81
N GLN A 201 29.58 46.14 -13.81
CA GLN A 201 29.75 47.41 -13.08
C GLN A 201 31.23 47.79 -13.12
N HIS A 202 31.54 48.72 -14.03
CA HIS A 202 32.85 49.34 -14.17
C HIS A 202 32.97 50.43 -13.10
N ASP A 203 33.76 50.17 -12.05
CA ASP A 203 34.13 51.17 -11.06
C ASP A 203 35.22 52.09 -11.67
N SER A 204 34.87 53.35 -11.91
CA SER A 204 35.78 54.38 -12.43
C SER A 204 35.93 55.50 -11.41
N SER A 205 36.86 55.31 -10.48
CA SER A 205 37.47 56.41 -9.74
C SER A 205 38.82 56.00 -9.19
N ARG A 206 39.90 56.28 -9.94
CA ARG A 206 41.21 56.68 -9.38
C ARG A 206 42.24 57.04 -10.46
N TYR A 207 42.89 58.18 -10.20
CA TYR A 207 44.15 58.73 -10.74
C TYR A 207 44.12 59.64 -11.98
N ASN A 208 43.95 60.93 -11.66
CA ASN A 208 44.75 62.04 -12.18
C ASN A 208 46.25 61.74 -12.14
N LYS A 209 46.98 61.90 -13.25
CA LYS A 209 48.00 62.95 -13.48
C LYS A 209 48.57 62.83 -14.89
#